data_AF-A0A2E3A1U1-F1
#
_entry.id   AF-A0A2E3A1U1-F1
#
_cell.length_a   1.000
_cell.length_b   1.000
_cell.length_c   1.000
_cell.angle_alpha   90.00
_cell.angle_beta   90.00
_cell.angle_gamma   90.00
#
_symmetry.space_group_name_H-M   'P 1'
#
loop_
_entity.id
_entity.type
_entity.pdbx_description
1 polymer ?
#
loop_
_entity_poly.entity_id
_entity_poly.type
_entity_poly.pdbx_seq_one_letter_code
_entity_poly.pdbx_strand_id
1 'polypeptide(L)'
;MKWILVVLAVLAVLFFQVRREEVGVKRGSDGLYYEAGKSEVYTGEGLVYHPNGNKAQQGQIIAGKPTGPWKQWHSNGQIHWEGSYKDGSRDGVWTKYDEEGKKVEESTWANGVEEAPLNSVKRENNQKTPPVKESAGDAKDKDI
;
A
#
# COMPACT_ATOMS: atom_id res chain seq x y z
N MET A 1 8.82 -8.44 -51.59
CA MET A 1 7.35 -8.40 -51.37
C MET A 1 6.87 -9.21 -50.15
N LYS A 2 7.37 -10.43 -49.87
CA LYS A 2 6.99 -11.21 -48.68
C LYS A 2 7.34 -10.57 -47.33
N TRP A 3 8.47 -9.89 -47.23
CA TRP A 3 8.92 -9.24 -45.98
C TRP A 3 8.11 -8.00 -45.58
N ILE A 4 7.47 -7.32 -46.53
CA ILE A 4 6.67 -6.11 -46.25
C ILE A 4 5.42 -6.47 -45.43
N LEU A 5 4.78 -7.60 -45.76
CA LEU A 5 3.60 -8.07 -45.02
C LEU A 5 3.95 -8.53 -43.60
N VAL A 6 5.13 -9.13 -43.42
CA VAL A 6 5.63 -9.53 -42.09
C VAL A 6 5.94 -8.30 -41.23
N VAL A 7 6.60 -7.29 -41.81
CA VAL A 7 6.90 -6.03 -41.09
C VAL A 7 5.62 -5.28 -40.73
N LEU A 8 4.63 -5.20 -41.64
CA LEU A 8 3.34 -4.58 -41.35
C LEU A 8 2.55 -5.33 -40.27
N ALA A 9 2.58 -6.67 -40.26
CA ALA A 9 1.93 -7.46 -39.22
C ALA A 9 2.60 -7.25 -37.85
N VAL A 10 3.92 -7.19 -37.78
CA VAL A 10 4.66 -6.90 -36.54
C VAL A 10 4.38 -5.48 -36.04
N LEU A 11 4.37 -4.48 -36.94
CA LEU A 11 4.01 -3.10 -36.59
C LEU A 11 2.56 -2.98 -36.13
N ALA A 12 1.63 -3.71 -36.75
CA ALA A 12 0.24 -3.75 -36.33
C ALA A 12 0.09 -4.38 -34.94
N VAL A 13 0.82 -5.46 -34.64
CA VAL A 13 0.80 -6.08 -33.30
C VAL A 13 1.46 -5.17 -32.25
N LEU A 14 2.58 -4.53 -32.56
CA LEU A 14 3.23 -3.56 -31.66
C LEU A 14 2.33 -2.35 -31.41
N PHE A 15 1.69 -1.84 -32.45
CA PHE A 15 0.73 -0.75 -32.35
C PHE A 15 -0.54 -1.17 -31.57
N PHE A 16 -0.96 -2.43 -31.71
CA PHE A 16 -2.07 -3.00 -30.96
C PHE A 16 -1.73 -3.19 -29.47
N GLN A 17 -0.50 -3.58 -29.13
CA GLN A 17 -0.05 -3.63 -27.73
C GLN A 17 0.00 -2.23 -27.08
N VAL A 18 0.26 -1.19 -27.86
CA VAL A 18 0.35 0.21 -27.39
C VAL A 18 -1.05 0.83 -27.12
N ARG A 19 -2.13 0.26 -27.66
CA ARG A 19 -3.50 0.78 -27.53
C ARG A 19 -4.29 0.17 -26.36
N ARG A 20 -3.67 -0.02 -25.20
CA ARG A 20 -4.47 -0.22 -23.98
C ARG A 20 -5.10 1.13 -23.64
N GLU A 21 -6.39 1.30 -23.93
CA GLU A 21 -7.13 2.48 -23.48
C GLU A 21 -7.09 2.53 -21.95
N GLU A 22 -6.29 3.45 -21.41
CA GLU A 22 -6.26 3.69 -19.98
C GLU A 22 -7.55 4.43 -19.61
N VAL A 23 -8.44 3.75 -18.90
CA VAL A 23 -9.67 4.39 -18.43
C VAL A 23 -9.36 5.22 -17.20
N GLY A 24 -9.45 6.54 -17.37
CA GLY A 24 -9.39 7.49 -16.27
C GLY A 24 -10.57 7.28 -15.32
N VAL A 25 -10.30 7.11 -14.04
CA VAL A 25 -11.33 7.02 -12.98
C VAL A 25 -11.21 8.18 -12.01
N LYS A 26 -12.32 8.52 -11.35
CA LYS A 26 -12.37 9.53 -10.30
C LYS A 26 -12.85 8.88 -9.01
N ARG A 27 -12.20 9.22 -7.88
CA ARG A 27 -12.63 8.78 -6.56
C ARG A 27 -13.65 9.77 -6.00
N GLY A 28 -14.86 9.29 -5.71
CA GLY A 28 -15.93 10.05 -5.07
C GLY A 28 -15.67 10.31 -3.60
N SER A 29 -16.47 11.19 -3.00
CA SER A 29 -16.44 11.49 -1.55
C SER A 29 -16.90 10.30 -0.69
N ASP A 30 -17.64 9.37 -1.28
CA ASP A 30 -18.03 8.07 -0.72
C ASP A 30 -16.87 7.05 -0.70
N GLY A 31 -15.73 7.40 -1.30
CA GLY A 31 -14.57 6.54 -1.42
C GLY A 31 -14.62 5.53 -2.57
N LEU A 32 -15.71 5.51 -3.36
CA LEU A 32 -15.86 4.66 -4.53
C LEU A 32 -15.25 5.30 -5.78
N TYR A 33 -14.88 4.46 -6.75
CA TYR A 33 -14.35 4.88 -8.03
C TYR A 33 -15.43 4.85 -9.11
N TYR A 34 -15.45 5.91 -9.91
CA TYR A 34 -16.40 6.13 -11.00
C TYR A 34 -15.64 6.34 -12.31
N GLU A 35 -16.25 5.92 -13.43
CA GLU A 35 -15.70 6.23 -14.75
C GLU A 35 -15.72 7.75 -15.00
N ALA A 36 -14.64 8.31 -15.52
CA ALA A 36 -14.57 9.75 -15.74
C ALA A 36 -15.69 10.24 -16.67
N GLY A 37 -16.52 11.16 -16.16
CA GLY A 37 -17.64 11.74 -16.91
C GLY A 37 -18.95 10.96 -16.80
N LYS A 38 -18.98 9.85 -16.05
CA LYS A 38 -20.20 9.08 -15.74
C LYS A 38 -20.46 9.07 -14.23
N SER A 39 -21.70 8.79 -13.85
CA SER A 39 -22.11 8.62 -12.44
C SER A 39 -22.17 7.15 -12.02
N GLU A 40 -21.63 6.25 -12.84
CA GLU A 40 -21.64 4.80 -12.61
C GLU A 40 -20.35 4.36 -11.92
N VAL A 41 -20.49 3.47 -10.94
CA VAL A 41 -19.35 2.83 -10.30
C VAL A 41 -18.55 2.04 -11.32
N TYR A 42 -17.23 2.18 -11.26
CA TYR A 42 -16.35 1.59 -12.25
C TYR A 42 -16.03 0.13 -11.92
N THR A 43 -15.88 -0.70 -12.95
CA THR A 43 -15.34 -2.06 -12.84
C THR A 43 -14.32 -2.29 -13.96
N GLY A 44 -13.10 -2.66 -13.58
CA GLY A 44 -11.99 -2.87 -14.51
C GLY A 44 -10.67 -2.37 -13.94
N GLU A 45 -9.72 -2.15 -14.84
CA GLU A 45 -8.42 -1.56 -14.50
C GLU A 45 -8.57 -0.05 -14.43
N GLY A 46 -8.38 0.52 -13.25
CA GLY A 46 -8.54 1.95 -13.02
C GLY A 46 -7.20 2.67 -13.03
N LEU A 47 -7.19 3.88 -13.59
CA LEU A 47 -6.05 4.78 -13.52
C LEU A 47 -6.50 6.18 -13.07
N VAL A 48 -5.81 6.73 -12.08
CA VAL A 48 -5.96 8.11 -11.61
C VAL A 48 -4.69 8.86 -11.92
N TYR A 49 -4.82 10.11 -12.36
CA TYR A 49 -3.68 11.00 -12.64
C TYR A 49 -3.58 12.13 -11.63
N HIS A 50 -2.34 12.57 -11.39
CA HIS A 50 -2.04 13.81 -10.70
C HIS A 50 -2.42 15.01 -11.57
N PRO A 51 -2.56 16.21 -11.00
CA PRO A 51 -2.82 17.43 -11.78
C PRO A 51 -1.76 17.74 -12.85
N ASN A 52 -0.53 17.23 -12.67
CA ASN A 52 0.56 17.38 -13.64
C ASN A 52 0.52 16.36 -14.79
N GLY A 53 -0.49 15.48 -14.83
CA GLY A 53 -0.67 14.46 -15.87
C GLY A 53 0.08 13.14 -15.61
N ASN A 54 0.92 13.06 -14.57
CA ASN A 54 1.57 11.80 -14.21
C ASN A 54 0.60 10.84 -13.52
N LYS A 55 0.86 9.54 -13.60
CA LYS A 55 0.07 8.53 -12.89
C LYS A 55 0.09 8.81 -11.39
N ALA A 56 -1.05 8.72 -10.74
CA ALA A 56 -1.19 8.87 -9.30
C ALA A 56 -1.55 7.55 -8.63
N GLN A 57 -2.47 6.78 -9.21
CA GLN A 57 -2.94 5.50 -8.66
C GLN A 57 -3.39 4.56 -9.77
N GLN A 58 -3.16 3.26 -9.59
CA GLN A 58 -3.53 2.23 -10.55
C GLN A 58 -3.81 0.92 -9.82
N GLY A 59 -4.82 0.20 -10.28
CA GLY A 59 -5.08 -1.17 -9.89
C GLY A 59 -6.45 -1.64 -10.37
N GLN A 60 -6.86 -2.82 -9.92
CA GLN A 60 -8.16 -3.37 -10.26
C GLN A 60 -9.25 -2.78 -9.37
N ILE A 61 -10.41 -2.51 -9.96
CA ILE A 61 -11.58 -1.96 -9.28
C ILE A 61 -12.78 -2.85 -9.63
N ILE A 62 -13.56 -3.25 -8.64
CA ILE A 62 -14.81 -4.00 -8.83
C ILE A 62 -15.93 -3.28 -8.07
N ALA A 63 -17.01 -2.96 -8.76
CA ALA A 63 -18.15 -2.21 -8.20
C ALA A 63 -17.71 -0.94 -7.44
N GLY A 64 -16.76 -0.20 -8.02
CA GLY A 64 -16.20 1.03 -7.45
C GLY A 64 -15.21 0.82 -6.31
N LYS A 65 -14.90 -0.41 -5.91
CA LYS A 65 -13.97 -0.70 -4.82
C LYS A 65 -12.64 -1.23 -5.34
N PRO A 66 -11.49 -0.71 -4.87
CA PRO A 66 -10.19 -1.27 -5.23
C PRO A 66 -10.04 -2.69 -4.70
N THR A 67 -9.41 -3.55 -5.51
CA THR A 67 -9.15 -4.96 -5.21
C THR A 67 -7.86 -5.41 -5.90
N GLY A 68 -7.21 -6.43 -5.34
CA GLY A 68 -5.97 -6.96 -5.87
C GLY A 68 -4.81 -5.97 -5.80
N PRO A 69 -3.76 -6.17 -6.62
CA PRO A 69 -2.57 -5.33 -6.60
C PRO A 69 -2.88 -3.87 -6.90
N TRP A 70 -2.25 -2.98 -6.13
CA TRP A 70 -2.46 -1.55 -6.24
C TRP A 70 -1.14 -0.81 -6.10
N LYS A 71 -0.99 0.23 -6.91
CA LYS A 71 0.18 1.12 -6.90
C LYS A 71 -0.26 2.57 -6.79
N GLN A 72 0.52 3.34 -6.07
CA GLN A 72 0.39 4.79 -5.96
C GLN A 72 1.75 5.40 -6.24
N TRP A 73 1.76 6.55 -6.90
CA TRP A 73 2.98 7.23 -7.32
C TRP A 73 3.04 8.64 -6.74
N HIS A 74 4.26 9.10 -6.49
CA HIS A 74 4.57 10.50 -6.26
C HIS A 74 4.32 11.30 -7.53
N SER A 75 4.19 12.63 -7.40
CA SER A 75 4.00 13.52 -8.55
C SER A 75 5.18 13.47 -9.53
N ASN A 76 6.37 13.06 -9.08
CA ASN A 76 7.56 12.84 -9.89
C ASN A 76 7.56 11.52 -10.68
N GLY A 77 6.52 10.68 -10.53
CA GLY A 77 6.36 9.42 -11.24
C GLY A 77 7.05 8.22 -10.58
N GLN A 78 7.72 8.39 -9.43
CA GLN A 78 8.26 7.29 -8.65
C GLN A 78 7.16 6.65 -7.79
N ILE A 79 7.30 5.37 -7.47
CA ILE A 79 6.32 4.68 -6.62
C ILE A 79 6.35 5.34 -5.24
N HIS A 80 5.18 5.60 -4.68
CA HIS A 80 4.98 6.08 -3.31
C HIS A 80 4.52 4.92 -2.41
N TRP A 81 3.55 4.14 -2.89
CA TRP A 81 3.06 2.95 -2.20
C TRP A 81 2.77 1.83 -3.19
N GLU A 82 3.03 0.60 -2.78
CA GLU A 82 2.48 -0.58 -3.43
C GLU A 82 2.01 -1.61 -2.39
N GLY A 83 0.98 -2.35 -2.76
CA GLY A 83 0.37 -3.37 -1.92
C GLY A 83 -0.84 -3.97 -2.61
N SER A 84 -1.78 -4.49 -1.83
CA SER A 84 -3.05 -4.99 -2.36
C SER A 84 -4.25 -4.45 -1.58
N TYR A 85 -5.39 -4.41 -2.25
CA TYR A 85 -6.69 -4.17 -1.64
C TYR A 85 -7.55 -5.42 -1.69
N LYS A 86 -8.48 -5.51 -0.75
CA LYS A 86 -9.57 -6.48 -0.72
C LYS A 86 -10.84 -5.73 -0.32
N ASP A 87 -11.84 -5.76 -1.20
CA ASP A 87 -13.15 -5.12 -0.98
C ASP A 87 -13.09 -3.64 -0.55
N GLY A 88 -12.10 -2.90 -1.07
CA GLY A 88 -11.89 -1.49 -0.75
C GLY A 88 -10.95 -1.21 0.42
N SER A 89 -10.51 -2.23 1.15
CA SER A 89 -9.62 -2.11 2.31
C SER A 89 -8.21 -2.64 2.00
N ARG A 90 -7.17 -2.02 2.58
CA ARG A 90 -5.80 -2.52 2.44
C ARG A 90 -5.69 -3.94 2.98
N ASP A 91 -5.01 -4.80 2.23
CA ASP A 91 -4.83 -6.20 2.58
C ASP A 91 -3.42 -6.68 2.19
N GLY A 92 -2.80 -7.45 3.07
CA GLY A 92 -1.44 -7.94 2.92
C GLY A 92 -0.38 -6.88 3.19
N VAL A 93 0.82 -7.10 2.62
CA VAL A 93 1.98 -6.24 2.83
C VAL A 93 1.87 -4.98 1.96
N TRP A 94 2.03 -3.83 2.61
CA TRP A 94 2.13 -2.52 1.98
C TRP A 94 3.54 -1.97 2.17
N THR A 95 4.16 -1.59 1.06
CA THR A 95 5.50 -0.99 1.06
C THR A 95 5.43 0.48 0.67
N LYS A 96 6.08 1.34 1.46
CA LYS A 96 6.23 2.76 1.19
C LYS A 96 7.62 3.05 0.64
N TYR A 97 7.67 3.97 -0.31
CA TYR A 97 8.90 4.48 -0.90
C TYR A 97 8.93 6.01 -0.79
N ASP A 98 10.12 6.56 -0.63
CA ASP A 98 10.34 8.01 -0.69
C ASP A 98 10.36 8.52 -2.13
N GLU A 99 10.55 9.84 -2.29
CA GLU A 99 10.61 10.49 -3.60
C GLU A 99 11.85 10.10 -4.41
N GLU A 100 12.83 9.39 -3.84
CA GLU A 100 14.01 8.84 -4.54
C GLU A 100 13.82 7.34 -4.88
N GLY A 101 12.65 6.78 -4.56
CA GLY A 101 12.31 5.39 -4.85
C GLY A 101 12.94 4.41 -3.86
N LYS A 102 13.49 4.89 -2.74
CA LYS A 102 14.04 4.04 -1.69
C LYS A 102 12.92 3.61 -0.76
N LYS A 103 12.90 2.33 -0.43
CA LYS A 103 11.97 1.76 0.55
C LYS A 103 12.23 2.37 1.92
N VAL A 104 11.18 2.91 2.53
CA VAL A 104 11.24 3.57 3.85
C VAL A 104 10.43 2.83 4.91
N GLU A 105 9.40 2.09 4.52
CA GLU A 105 8.47 1.47 5.47
C GLU A 105 7.82 0.23 4.84
N GLU A 106 7.50 -0.75 5.69
CA GLU A 106 6.68 -1.90 5.35
C GLU A 106 5.73 -2.18 6.51
N SER A 107 4.44 -2.31 6.20
CA SER A 107 3.39 -2.63 7.17
C SER A 107 2.51 -3.74 6.63
N THR A 108 2.04 -4.63 7.51
CA THR A 108 1.08 -5.68 7.15
C THR A 108 -0.32 -5.21 7.51
N TRP A 109 -1.28 -5.43 6.63
CA TRP A 109 -2.67 -5.01 6.81
C TRP A 109 -3.60 -6.20 6.66
N ALA A 110 -4.63 -6.29 7.50
CA ALA A 110 -5.70 -7.25 7.37
C ALA A 110 -7.04 -6.51 7.41
N ASN A 111 -7.81 -6.58 6.32
CA ASN A 111 -9.10 -5.91 6.19
C ASN A 111 -9.08 -4.40 6.54
N GLY A 112 -7.98 -3.71 6.22
CA GLY A 112 -7.82 -2.28 6.48
C GLY A 112 -7.31 -1.92 7.88
N VAL A 113 -6.98 -2.90 8.72
CA VAL A 113 -6.32 -2.69 10.01
C VAL A 113 -4.85 -3.04 9.90
N GLU A 114 -3.97 -2.14 10.36
CA GLU A 114 -2.53 -2.38 10.41
C GLU A 114 -2.22 -3.40 11.51
N GLU A 115 -1.54 -4.49 11.16
CA GLU A 115 -1.05 -5.48 12.10
C GLU A 115 0.30 -5.04 12.66
N ALA A 116 0.43 -5.06 13.98
CA ALA A 116 1.70 -4.82 14.64
C ALA A 116 2.72 -5.91 14.22
N PRO A 117 3.99 -5.56 13.99
CA PRO A 117 4.98 -6.53 13.57
C PRO A 117 5.13 -7.60 14.66
N LEU A 118 5.08 -8.89 14.31
CA LEU A 118 5.14 -10.02 15.26
C LEU A 118 6.29 -9.95 16.28
N ASN A 119 7.37 -9.25 15.96
CA ASN A 119 8.53 -9.03 16.85
C ASN A 119 8.33 -7.94 17.92
N SER A 120 7.24 -7.17 17.87
CA SER A 120 6.90 -6.16 18.89
C SER A 120 6.32 -6.78 20.17
N VAL A 121 5.86 -8.03 20.12
CA VAL A 121 5.20 -8.70 21.27
C VAL A 121 6.20 -9.44 22.20
N LYS A 122 7.47 -9.58 21.83
CA LYS A 122 8.46 -10.40 22.59
C LYS A 122 9.43 -9.62 23.49
N ARG A 123 9.09 -8.41 23.95
CA ARG A 123 9.98 -7.59 24.81
C ARG A 123 9.43 -7.23 26.19
N GLU A 124 8.54 -8.04 26.75
CA GLU A 124 7.99 -7.75 28.09
C GLU A 124 7.92 -8.98 28.99
N ASN A 125 9.00 -9.77 29.04
CA ASN A 125 9.18 -10.80 30.08
C ASN A 125 10.67 -11.02 30.38
N ASN A 126 11.36 -9.99 30.85
CA ASN A 126 12.58 -10.20 31.65
C ASN A 126 12.91 -9.02 32.58
N GLN A 127 11.91 -8.38 33.19
CA GLN A 127 12.16 -7.53 34.35
C GLN A 127 12.28 -8.42 35.58
N LYS A 128 13.44 -9.08 35.70
CA LYS A 128 13.87 -9.70 36.95
C LYS A 128 14.08 -8.55 37.94
N THR A 129 13.09 -8.30 38.79
CA THR A 129 13.19 -7.37 39.92
C THR A 129 14.48 -7.67 40.71
N PRO A 130 15.34 -6.68 40.99
CA PRO A 130 16.43 -6.87 41.94
C PRO A 130 15.84 -7.21 43.32
N PRO A 131 16.51 -8.05 44.14
CA PRO A 131 15.99 -8.41 45.45
C PRO A 131 15.86 -7.16 46.32
N VAL A 132 14.65 -6.95 46.84
CA VAL A 132 14.34 -6.00 47.90
C VAL A 132 15.23 -6.35 49.09
N LYS A 133 16.14 -5.46 49.49
CA LYS A 133 16.73 -5.53 50.82
C LYS A 133 15.64 -5.10 51.81
N GLU A 134 15.01 -6.08 52.45
CA GLU A 134 14.26 -5.86 53.69
C GLU A 134 15.17 -5.16 54.70
N SER A 135 14.85 -3.91 55.06
CA SER A 135 15.37 -3.32 56.28
C SER A 135 14.60 -3.90 57.47
N ALA A 136 15.12 -4.97 58.04
CA ALA A 136 14.68 -5.47 59.32
C ALA A 136 15.09 -4.50 60.43
N GLY A 137 14.08 -3.85 61.01
CA GLY A 137 13.86 -3.68 62.45
C GLY A 137 14.98 -3.13 63.32
N ASP A 138 14.75 -1.90 63.80
CA ASP A 138 15.09 -1.44 65.15
C ASP A 138 14.84 -2.51 66.23
N ALA A 139 15.82 -2.70 67.11
CA ALA A 139 15.70 -2.48 68.57
C ALA A 139 16.63 -3.42 69.37
N LYS A 140 17.49 -2.80 70.21
CA LYS A 140 17.60 -2.96 71.68
C LYS A 140 19.03 -2.54 72.11
N ASP A 141 19.15 -1.53 72.99
CA ASP A 141 19.26 -1.70 74.45
C ASP A 141 20.60 -2.41 74.78
N LYS A 142 21.52 -2.00 75.64
CA LYS A 142 21.58 -1.00 76.72
C LYS A 142 22.98 -1.20 77.36
N ASP A 143 23.37 -0.30 78.23
CA ASP A 143 24.26 -0.53 79.38
C ASP A 143 25.81 -0.54 79.23
N ILE A 144 26.40 0.40 79.99
CA ILE A 144 27.74 0.51 80.61
C ILE A 144 28.85 1.19 79.80
#